data_AF-A0A6S7I3P2-F1
#
_entry.id   AF-A0A6S7I3P2-F1
#
_cell.length_a   1.000
_cell.length_b   1.000
_cell.length_c   1.000
_cell.angle_alpha   90.00
_cell.angle_beta   90.00
_cell.angle_gamma   90.00
#
_symmetry.space_group_name_H-M   'P 1'
#
loop_
_entity.id
_entity.type
_entity.pdbx_description
1 polymer ?
#
loop_
_entity_poly.entity_id
_entity_poly.type
_entity_poly.pdbx_seq_one_letter_code
_entity_poly.pdbx_strand_id
1 'polypeptide(L)'
;MENSRRQNNVNVLAKTKDTEPNLETGIKPELNTNSNAFYGIGCGQNPYRKRLQKLLNFWNKLVRGRRIDYFICDGTLLGYQRNLDFLPYDHDIDICVNKTHFSTLLKLESKRPIRVKDKRPHLIISKPLANGMRLNCKGILVDTKMDACSIVSPAARVILGDVNFIDVYPYTKGEIYSRAPKLQFEISDVYPTKPCWLAGIATRCPSKPESMLEKVYGKKAVQNPSHICIKHQFVAARLDERENELPWSIQRVNRFILKRFKTKSL
;
A
#
# COMPACT_ATOMS: atom_id res chain seq x y z
N MET A 1 13.98 -28.77 -61.09
CA MET A 1 15.19 -28.96 -60.26
C MET A 1 15.94 -27.64 -60.27
N GLU A 2 16.25 -26.95 -59.17
CA GLU A 2 15.93 -27.11 -57.77
C GLU A 2 16.25 -25.74 -57.12
N ASN A 3 15.43 -25.43 -56.12
CA ASN A 3 15.34 -24.20 -55.35
C ASN A 3 16.64 -23.65 -54.72
N SER A 4 16.71 -22.31 -54.72
CA SER A 4 16.86 -21.44 -53.52
C SER A 4 18.06 -21.65 -52.60
N ARG A 5 18.83 -20.57 -52.39
CA ARG A 5 19.31 -20.16 -51.06
C ARG A 5 19.72 -18.68 -51.07
N ARG A 6 18.74 -17.81 -50.80
CA ARG A 6 18.99 -16.51 -50.18
C ARG A 6 19.38 -16.76 -48.73
N GLN A 7 20.59 -16.37 -48.33
CA GLN A 7 20.98 -16.35 -46.91
C GLN A 7 20.27 -15.18 -46.24
N ASN A 8 19.31 -15.50 -45.38
CA ASN A 8 18.64 -14.57 -44.49
C ASN A 8 19.59 -14.18 -43.36
N ASN A 9 19.90 -12.89 -43.24
CA ASN A 9 20.36 -12.28 -42.00
C ASN A 9 19.17 -12.18 -41.04
N VAL A 10 18.98 -13.21 -40.20
CA VAL A 10 18.13 -13.10 -39.01
C VAL A 10 19.04 -12.78 -37.84
N ASN A 11 19.02 -11.52 -37.42
CA ASN A 11 19.53 -11.11 -36.12
C ASN A 11 18.77 -11.88 -35.03
N VAL A 12 19.41 -12.91 -34.48
CA VAL A 12 18.99 -13.56 -33.25
C VAL A 12 19.31 -12.59 -32.11
N LEU A 13 18.35 -11.75 -31.76
CA LEU A 13 18.38 -11.04 -30.47
C LEU A 13 18.31 -12.12 -29.38
N ALA A 14 19.46 -12.42 -28.80
CA ALA A 14 19.57 -13.25 -27.62
C ALA A 14 18.66 -12.67 -26.53
N LYS A 15 17.62 -13.43 -26.16
CA LYS A 15 16.84 -13.20 -24.95
C LYS A 15 17.77 -13.32 -23.75
N THR A 16 18.27 -12.20 -23.24
CA THR A 16 18.87 -12.17 -21.91
C THR A 16 17.76 -12.52 -20.92
N LYS A 17 17.96 -13.62 -20.20
CA LYS A 17 17.18 -13.92 -19.00
C LYS A 17 17.54 -12.86 -17.98
N ASP A 18 16.74 -11.80 -17.91
CA ASP A 18 16.78 -10.87 -16.78
C ASP A 18 16.40 -11.67 -15.51
N THR A 19 17.42 -12.08 -14.78
CA THR A 19 17.30 -12.65 -13.44
C THR A 19 16.67 -11.60 -12.54
N GLU A 20 15.43 -11.84 -12.10
CA GLU A 20 14.77 -11.02 -11.07
C GLU A 20 15.71 -10.93 -9.84
N PRO A 21 15.97 -9.74 -9.28
CA PRO A 21 16.77 -9.61 -8.08
C PRO A 21 16.09 -10.39 -6.95
N ASN A 22 16.83 -11.33 -6.38
CA ASN A 22 16.37 -12.16 -5.28
C ASN A 22 16.06 -11.27 -4.08
N LEU A 23 14.78 -11.14 -3.71
CA LEU A 23 14.30 -10.34 -2.57
C LEU A 23 14.93 -10.78 -1.23
N GLU A 24 15.60 -11.93 -1.18
CA GLU A 24 16.19 -12.53 0.02
C GLU A 24 17.68 -12.21 0.23
N THR A 25 18.38 -11.57 -0.71
CA THR A 25 19.85 -11.39 -0.62
C THR A 25 20.31 -10.09 0.06
N GLY A 26 19.40 -9.31 0.63
CA GLY A 26 19.75 -8.12 1.40
C GLY A 26 20.04 -8.47 2.86
N ILE A 27 21.06 -7.86 3.46
CA ILE A 27 21.24 -7.89 4.92
C ILE A 27 19.97 -7.28 5.53
N LYS A 28 19.25 -8.06 6.35
CA LYS A 28 18.10 -7.56 7.10
C LYS A 28 18.61 -6.47 8.05
N PRO A 29 18.16 -5.21 7.93
CA PRO A 29 18.61 -4.18 8.84
C PRO A 29 18.18 -4.53 10.27
N GLU A 30 19.04 -4.24 11.23
CA GLU A 30 18.66 -4.29 12.64
C GLU A 30 17.42 -3.40 12.86
N LEU A 31 16.54 -3.84 13.76
CA LEU A 31 15.32 -3.11 14.09
C LEU A 31 15.69 -1.70 14.53
N ASN A 32 15.32 -0.69 13.74
CA ASN A 32 15.56 0.68 14.10
C ASN A 32 14.69 1.04 15.31
N THR A 33 15.33 1.34 16.44
CA THR A 33 14.70 1.73 17.71
C THR A 33 14.21 3.18 17.71
N ASN A 34 14.37 3.93 16.60
CA ASN A 34 13.95 5.33 16.46
C ASN A 34 12.43 5.57 16.54
N SER A 35 11.61 4.53 16.77
CA SER A 35 10.19 4.72 17.05
C SER A 35 9.95 5.69 18.22
N ASN A 36 10.79 5.65 19.26
CA ASN A 36 10.66 6.57 20.39
C ASN A 36 10.98 8.02 20.01
N ALA A 37 11.92 8.23 19.07
CA ALA A 37 12.30 9.56 18.61
C ALA A 37 11.16 10.25 17.84
N PHE A 38 10.41 9.50 17.04
CA PHE A 38 9.25 10.03 16.33
C PHE A 38 8.03 10.13 17.23
N TYR A 39 7.67 9.03 17.90
CA TYR A 39 6.35 8.89 18.49
C TYR A 39 6.32 9.05 20.00
N GLY A 40 7.45 9.34 20.66
CA GLY A 40 7.54 9.43 22.12
C GLY A 40 7.64 8.06 22.80
N ILE A 41 7.89 8.10 24.11
CA ILE A 41 8.16 6.92 24.95
C ILE A 41 6.86 6.43 25.59
N GLY A 42 6.75 5.11 25.77
CA GLY A 42 5.71 4.47 26.58
C GLY A 42 4.56 3.87 25.78
N CYS A 43 4.51 4.02 24.47
CA CYS A 43 3.52 3.33 23.66
C CYS A 43 4.11 2.03 23.11
N GLY A 44 3.28 0.98 23.10
CA GLY A 44 3.68 -0.31 22.54
C GLY A 44 3.87 -0.27 21.03
N GLN A 45 4.39 -1.38 20.49
CA GLN A 45 4.45 -1.60 19.05
C GLN A 45 3.04 -1.66 18.44
N ASN A 46 2.96 -1.54 17.11
CA ASN A 46 1.70 -1.70 16.38
C ASN A 46 1.00 -3.04 16.78
N PRO A 47 -0.22 -3.00 17.31
CA PRO A 47 -0.91 -4.20 17.80
C PRO A 47 -1.27 -5.19 16.67
N TYR A 48 -1.32 -4.70 15.43
CA TYR A 48 -1.58 -5.48 14.22
C TYR A 48 -0.31 -5.95 13.51
N ARG A 49 0.89 -5.60 13.98
CA ARG A 49 2.17 -5.86 13.30
C ARG A 49 2.30 -7.28 12.73
N LYS A 50 2.03 -8.31 13.53
CA LYS A 50 2.09 -9.72 13.08
C LYS A 50 1.09 -10.04 11.95
N ARG A 51 -0.09 -9.44 11.97
CA ARG A 51 -1.13 -9.60 10.94
C ARG A 51 -0.75 -8.86 9.66
N LEU A 52 -0.18 -7.66 9.78
CA LEU A 52 0.35 -6.88 8.66
C LEU A 52 1.53 -7.60 7.99
N GLN A 53 2.48 -8.15 8.77
CA GLN A 53 3.54 -9.01 8.24
C GLN A 53 2.98 -10.23 7.48
N LYS A 54 1.92 -10.87 8.00
CA LYS A 54 1.26 -11.99 7.33
C LYS A 54 0.67 -11.57 5.99
N LEU A 55 0.03 -10.41 5.94
CA LEU A 55 -0.52 -9.82 4.71
C LEU A 55 0.59 -9.52 3.70
N LEU A 56 1.66 -8.84 4.10
CA LEU A 56 2.76 -8.48 3.21
C LEU A 56 3.48 -9.71 2.64
N ASN A 57 3.72 -10.72 3.48
CA ASN A 57 4.26 -12.00 3.03
C ASN A 57 3.34 -12.71 2.02
N PHE A 58 2.02 -12.67 2.24
CA PHE A 58 1.07 -13.19 1.28
C PHE A 58 1.14 -12.44 -0.05
N TRP A 59 1.15 -11.11 -0.02
CA TRP A 59 1.29 -10.30 -1.23
C TRP A 59 2.56 -10.61 -2.00
N ASN A 60 3.71 -10.64 -1.32
CA ASN A 60 4.99 -10.96 -1.94
C ASN A 60 4.94 -12.33 -2.63
N LYS A 61 4.38 -13.36 -1.97
CA LYS A 61 4.18 -14.69 -2.57
C LYS A 61 3.24 -14.67 -3.77
N LEU A 62 2.17 -13.87 -3.69
CA LEU A 62 1.18 -13.72 -4.75
C LEU A 62 1.80 -13.13 -6.01
N VAL A 63 2.67 -12.12 -5.88
CA VAL A 63 3.27 -11.41 -7.03
C VAL A 63 4.59 -12.01 -7.52
N ARG A 64 5.28 -12.82 -6.69
CA ARG A 64 6.54 -13.47 -7.05
C ARG A 64 6.41 -14.31 -8.32
N GLY A 65 7.35 -14.14 -9.26
CA GLY A 65 7.38 -14.85 -10.54
C GLY A 65 6.32 -14.43 -11.56
N ARG A 66 5.51 -13.40 -11.26
CA ARG A 66 4.45 -12.90 -12.15
C ARG A 66 4.77 -11.54 -12.77
N ARG A 67 5.96 -10.99 -12.50
CA ARG A 67 6.43 -9.68 -12.98
C ARG A 67 5.40 -8.57 -12.76
N ILE A 68 4.76 -8.57 -11.59
CA ILE A 68 3.82 -7.52 -11.19
C ILE A 68 4.64 -6.43 -10.50
N ASP A 69 4.76 -5.29 -11.17
CA ASP A 69 5.44 -4.12 -10.62
C ASP A 69 4.58 -3.46 -9.54
N TYR A 70 5.16 -3.33 -8.35
CA TYR A 70 4.57 -2.64 -7.22
C TYR A 70 5.63 -2.00 -6.34
N PHE A 71 5.19 -1.10 -5.46
CA PHE A 71 5.96 -0.58 -4.34
C PHE A 71 5.03 -0.21 -3.19
N ILE A 72 5.54 -0.18 -1.96
CA ILE A 72 4.79 0.35 -0.81
C ILE A 72 4.61 1.87 -0.95
N CYS A 73 3.43 2.39 -0.62
CA CYS A 73 3.13 3.81 -0.75
C CYS A 73 2.38 4.37 0.48
N ASP A 74 2.00 5.64 0.44
CA ASP A 74 1.24 6.33 1.49
C ASP A 74 1.74 6.05 2.93
N GLY A 75 0.85 5.68 3.86
CA GLY A 75 1.15 5.55 5.28
C GLY A 75 2.14 4.43 5.56
N THR A 76 2.14 3.41 4.71
CA THR A 76 3.11 2.30 4.76
C THR A 76 4.52 2.76 4.39
N LEU A 77 4.66 3.56 3.33
CA LEU A 77 5.95 4.15 2.96
C LEU A 77 6.43 5.15 4.03
N LEU A 78 5.51 5.87 4.67
CA LEU A 78 5.82 6.79 5.76
C LEU A 78 6.35 6.05 7.00
N GLY A 79 5.75 4.90 7.35
CA GLY A 79 6.26 4.01 8.38
C GLY A 79 7.68 3.54 8.07
N TYR A 80 7.89 3.00 6.86
CA TYR A 80 9.23 2.64 6.38
C TYR A 80 10.24 3.77 6.59
N GLN A 81 9.94 4.99 6.15
CA GLN A 81 10.84 6.14 6.25
C GLN A 81 11.16 6.53 7.70
N ARG A 82 10.21 6.37 8.63
CA ARG A 82 10.36 6.84 10.02
C ARG A 82 11.02 5.83 10.94
N ASN A 83 10.60 4.57 10.87
CA ASN A 83 10.99 3.57 11.85
C ASN A 83 11.26 2.19 11.24
N LEU A 84 11.36 2.07 9.91
CA LEU A 84 11.51 0.80 9.20
C LEU A 84 10.42 -0.25 9.54
N ASP A 85 9.28 0.20 10.05
CA ASP A 85 8.16 -0.62 10.52
C ASP A 85 6.83 0.00 10.06
N PHE A 86 5.72 -0.64 10.41
CA PHE A 86 4.42 -0.02 10.24
C PHE A 86 4.28 1.17 11.21
N LEU A 87 3.47 2.16 10.82
CA LEU A 87 3.07 3.22 11.74
C LEU A 87 2.42 2.58 12.98
N PRO A 88 2.80 2.97 14.22
CA PRO A 88 2.35 2.28 15.44
C PRO A 88 0.82 2.21 15.66
N TYR A 89 0.10 3.16 15.08
CA TYR A 89 -1.35 3.32 15.22
C TYR A 89 -2.14 2.87 13.98
N ASP A 90 -1.46 2.36 12.95
CA ASP A 90 -2.09 2.02 11.68
C ASP A 90 -2.51 0.56 11.61
N HIS A 91 -3.43 0.23 10.71
CA HIS A 91 -4.12 -1.07 10.70
C HIS A 91 -4.16 -1.74 9.33
N ASP A 92 -3.65 -1.08 8.30
CA ASP A 92 -3.58 -1.55 6.92
C ASP A 92 -2.19 -1.34 6.32
N ILE A 93 -2.05 -1.77 5.07
CA ILE A 93 -0.85 -1.58 4.25
C ILE A 93 -1.28 -0.95 2.94
N ASP A 94 -0.64 0.11 2.51
CA ASP A 94 -0.86 0.75 1.23
C ASP A 94 0.23 0.31 0.24
N ILE A 95 -0.19 -0.23 -0.91
CA ILE A 95 0.71 -0.52 -2.02
C ILE A 95 0.18 0.08 -3.32
N CYS A 96 1.11 0.44 -4.18
CA CYS A 96 0.83 1.02 -5.48
C CYS A 96 1.25 0.02 -6.56
N VAL A 97 0.33 -0.34 -7.44
CA VAL A 97 0.51 -1.35 -8.51
C VAL A 97 0.22 -0.74 -9.86
N ASN A 98 1.06 -1.03 -10.86
CA ASN A 98 0.82 -0.54 -12.21
C ASN A 98 -0.53 -1.08 -12.71
N LYS A 99 -1.40 -0.19 -13.18
CA LYS A 99 -2.78 -0.49 -13.62
C LYS A 99 -2.82 -1.60 -14.67
N THR A 100 -1.78 -1.72 -15.49
CA THR A 100 -1.64 -2.77 -16.51
C THR A 100 -1.65 -4.20 -15.94
N HIS A 101 -1.33 -4.39 -14.65
CA HIS A 101 -1.33 -5.71 -14.00
C HIS A 101 -2.68 -6.13 -13.40
N PHE A 102 -3.70 -5.26 -13.41
CA PHE A 102 -4.99 -5.59 -12.78
C PHE A 102 -5.75 -6.71 -13.48
N SER A 103 -5.54 -6.90 -14.79
CA SER A 103 -6.09 -8.07 -15.51
C SER A 103 -5.49 -9.39 -15.01
N THR A 104 -4.23 -9.39 -14.60
CA THR A 104 -3.57 -10.54 -13.95
C THR A 104 -4.10 -10.72 -12.53
N LEU A 105 -4.21 -9.65 -11.74
CA LEU A 105 -4.74 -9.72 -10.38
C LEU A 105 -6.19 -10.23 -10.35
N LEU A 106 -7.01 -9.86 -11.34
CA LEU A 106 -8.39 -10.35 -11.47
C LEU A 106 -8.46 -11.89 -11.59
N LYS A 107 -7.50 -12.51 -12.25
CA LYS A 107 -7.42 -13.98 -12.37
C LYS A 107 -7.03 -14.66 -11.05
N LEU A 108 -6.46 -13.90 -10.10
CA LEU A 108 -6.03 -14.37 -8.79
C LEU A 108 -7.05 -14.03 -7.69
N GLU A 109 -8.19 -13.44 -8.04
CA GLU A 109 -9.23 -13.08 -7.07
C GLU A 109 -9.72 -14.32 -6.31
N SER A 110 -9.86 -14.19 -4.99
CA SER A 110 -10.50 -15.19 -4.15
C SER A 110 -11.95 -15.41 -4.57
N LYS A 111 -12.32 -16.69 -4.74
CA LYS A 111 -13.71 -17.08 -5.03
C LYS A 111 -14.60 -16.76 -3.83
N ARG A 112 -15.77 -16.21 -4.12
CA ARG A 112 -16.83 -16.01 -3.12
C ARG A 112 -17.68 -17.28 -2.98
N PRO A 113 -18.30 -17.54 -1.81
CA PRO A 113 -18.30 -16.70 -0.61
C PRO A 113 -16.97 -16.73 0.15
N ILE A 114 -16.51 -15.57 0.62
CA ILE A 114 -15.28 -15.43 1.41
C ILE A 114 -15.61 -15.52 2.90
N ARG A 115 -14.94 -16.42 3.61
CA ARG A 115 -15.04 -16.57 5.07
C ARG A 115 -13.93 -15.78 5.76
N VAL A 116 -14.13 -14.48 5.96
CA VAL A 116 -13.11 -13.57 6.56
C VAL A 116 -12.58 -14.02 7.94
N LYS A 117 -13.35 -14.81 8.69
CA LYS A 117 -12.95 -15.37 9.99
C LYS A 117 -12.04 -16.61 9.90
N ASP A 118 -11.75 -17.12 8.70
CA ASP A 118 -10.86 -18.29 8.50
C ASP A 118 -9.37 -17.99 8.76
N LYS A 119 -9.04 -16.74 9.13
CA LYS A 119 -7.69 -16.25 9.42
C LYS A 119 -6.73 -16.37 8.22
N ARG A 120 -7.24 -16.51 6.99
CA ARG A 120 -6.45 -16.52 5.75
C ARG A 120 -6.56 -15.19 5.02
N PRO A 121 -5.50 -14.73 4.34
CA PRO A 121 -5.59 -13.60 3.43
C PRO A 121 -6.43 -13.94 2.19
N HIS A 122 -7.25 -13.00 1.73
CA HIS A 122 -8.06 -13.14 0.52
C HIS A 122 -7.90 -11.91 -0.38
N LEU A 123 -7.51 -12.09 -1.64
CA LEU A 123 -7.47 -11.00 -2.61
C LEU A 123 -8.88 -10.78 -3.17
N ILE A 124 -9.36 -9.54 -3.13
CA ILE A 124 -10.57 -9.12 -3.82
C ILE A 124 -10.26 -7.96 -4.76
N ILE A 125 -10.94 -7.92 -5.90
CA ILE A 125 -10.85 -6.80 -6.84
C ILE A 125 -12.10 -5.95 -6.72
N SER A 126 -11.93 -4.64 -6.61
CA SER A 126 -13.06 -3.73 -6.71
C SER A 126 -13.61 -3.77 -8.14
N LYS A 127 -14.89 -4.09 -8.25
CA LYS A 127 -15.66 -4.00 -9.48
C LYS A 127 -16.66 -2.87 -9.23
N PRO A 128 -16.23 -1.60 -9.28
CA PRO A 128 -17.14 -0.49 -9.05
C PRO A 128 -18.22 -0.55 -10.12
N LEU A 129 -19.44 -0.83 -9.69
CA LEU A 129 -20.61 -0.84 -10.54
C LEU A 129 -21.26 0.55 -10.51
N ALA A 130 -22.22 0.79 -11.40
CA ALA A 130 -22.95 2.06 -11.45
C ALA A 130 -23.48 2.44 -10.05
N ASN A 131 -23.54 3.75 -9.77
CA ASN A 131 -24.05 4.29 -8.52
C ASN A 131 -23.29 3.82 -7.26
N GLY A 132 -22.03 3.42 -7.42
CA GLY A 132 -21.17 2.98 -6.33
C GLY A 132 -21.50 1.56 -5.84
N MET A 133 -22.30 0.77 -6.53
CA MET A 133 -22.59 -0.59 -6.09
C MET A 133 -21.31 -1.45 -6.04
N ARG A 134 -21.28 -2.43 -5.12
CA ARG A 134 -20.15 -3.35 -4.86
C ARG A 134 -20.64 -4.71 -4.41
N LEU A 135 -19.77 -5.72 -4.48
CA LEU A 135 -20.07 -7.07 -3.97
C LEU A 135 -19.60 -7.23 -2.53
N ASN A 136 -20.47 -7.71 -1.66
CA ASN A 136 -20.08 -8.14 -0.31
C ASN A 136 -19.33 -9.48 -0.34
N CYS A 137 -18.93 -10.02 0.82
CA CYS A 137 -18.15 -11.25 0.90
C CYS A 137 -18.94 -12.49 0.46
N LYS A 138 -20.28 -12.45 0.47
CA LYS A 138 -21.14 -13.51 -0.08
C LYS A 138 -21.30 -13.41 -1.61
N GLY A 139 -20.84 -12.33 -2.23
CA GLY A 139 -21.07 -12.07 -3.66
C GLY A 139 -22.41 -11.42 -3.96
N ILE A 140 -23.07 -10.87 -2.94
CA ILE A 140 -24.33 -10.15 -3.10
C ILE A 140 -24.01 -8.69 -3.39
N LEU A 141 -24.75 -8.11 -4.34
CA LEU A 141 -24.64 -6.70 -4.71
C LEU A 141 -25.23 -5.82 -3.60
N VAL A 142 -24.46 -4.83 -3.17
CA VAL A 142 -24.82 -3.88 -2.10
C VAL A 142 -24.44 -2.47 -2.49
N ASP A 143 -25.20 -1.49 -2.01
CA ASP A 143 -25.06 -0.07 -2.29
C ASP A 143 -24.42 0.71 -1.12
N THR A 144 -24.00 0.02 -0.06
CA THR A 144 -23.34 0.54 1.16
C THR A 144 -22.16 -0.39 1.55
N LYS A 145 -21.31 0.03 2.50
CA LYS A 145 -20.23 -0.83 3.00
C LYS A 145 -20.79 -1.80 4.05
N MET A 146 -21.10 -3.04 3.62
CA MET A 146 -21.66 -4.07 4.51
C MET A 146 -20.61 -4.89 5.24
N ASP A 147 -19.50 -5.20 4.57
CA ASP A 147 -18.40 -6.00 5.11
C ASP A 147 -17.04 -5.61 4.50
N ALA A 148 -15.97 -6.31 4.91
CA ALA A 148 -14.61 -6.06 4.42
C ALA A 148 -14.47 -6.20 2.89
N CYS A 149 -15.34 -6.97 2.24
CA CYS A 149 -15.29 -7.17 0.79
C CYS A 149 -16.02 -6.09 -0.01
N SER A 150 -16.87 -5.30 0.66
CA SER A 150 -17.73 -4.28 0.07
C SER A 150 -16.94 -2.99 -0.28
N ILE A 151 -16.06 -3.05 -1.29
CA ILE A 151 -15.15 -1.94 -1.66
C ILE A 151 -15.49 -1.29 -3.02
N VAL A 152 -15.42 0.05 -3.08
CA VAL A 152 -15.39 0.84 -4.34
C VAL A 152 -13.99 1.34 -4.66
N SER A 153 -13.25 1.65 -3.60
CA SER A 153 -11.85 2.04 -3.60
C SER A 153 -11.24 1.45 -2.32
N PRO A 154 -9.96 1.02 -2.33
CA PRO A 154 -9.03 0.98 -3.48
C PRO A 154 -9.45 -0.01 -4.58
N ALA A 155 -8.68 -0.09 -5.67
CA ALA A 155 -9.01 -0.94 -6.82
C ALA A 155 -8.90 -2.45 -6.51
N ALA A 156 -8.12 -2.82 -5.51
CA ALA A 156 -8.13 -4.17 -4.94
C ALA A 156 -7.77 -4.13 -3.46
N ARG A 157 -8.14 -5.18 -2.73
CA ARG A 157 -7.82 -5.34 -1.31
C ARG A 157 -7.41 -6.77 -1.00
N VAL A 158 -6.33 -6.95 -0.24
CA VAL A 158 -6.06 -8.23 0.42
C VAL A 158 -6.62 -8.16 1.84
N ILE A 159 -7.58 -9.00 2.18
CA ILE A 159 -8.31 -8.96 3.46
C ILE A 159 -7.78 -10.04 4.40
N LEU A 160 -7.55 -9.70 5.67
CA LEU A 160 -7.29 -10.66 6.74
C LEU A 160 -8.16 -10.34 7.97
N GLY A 161 -9.27 -11.07 8.11
CA GLY A 161 -10.31 -10.72 9.08
C GLY A 161 -11.10 -9.49 8.66
N ASP A 162 -11.68 -8.78 9.62
CA ASP A 162 -12.56 -7.63 9.35
C ASP A 162 -11.82 -6.28 9.37
N VAL A 163 -10.60 -6.25 9.93
CA VAL A 163 -9.92 -5.00 10.32
C VAL A 163 -8.63 -4.76 9.55
N ASN A 164 -7.85 -5.80 9.22
CA ASN A 164 -6.54 -5.62 8.60
C ASN A 164 -6.57 -5.98 7.13
N PHE A 165 -5.97 -5.12 6.32
CA PHE A 165 -5.96 -5.31 4.88
C PHE A 165 -4.72 -4.69 4.22
N ILE A 166 -4.48 -5.09 2.97
CA ILE A 166 -3.63 -4.34 2.04
C ILE A 166 -4.54 -3.61 1.08
N ASP A 167 -4.43 -2.29 1.01
CA ASP A 167 -5.05 -1.45 0.00
C ASP A 167 -4.15 -1.35 -1.23
N VAL A 168 -4.71 -1.71 -2.38
CA VAL A 168 -3.99 -1.79 -3.65
C VAL A 168 -4.44 -0.66 -4.56
N TYR A 169 -3.66 0.40 -4.58
CA TYR A 169 -3.90 1.58 -5.41
C TYR A 169 -3.34 1.36 -6.82
N PRO A 170 -4.15 1.57 -7.87
CA PRO A 170 -3.64 1.54 -9.22
C PRO A 170 -2.81 2.80 -9.50
N TYR A 171 -1.77 2.69 -10.32
CA TYR A 171 -1.12 3.84 -10.92
C TYR A 171 -0.87 3.64 -12.42
N THR A 172 -0.76 4.75 -13.14
CA THR A 172 -0.26 4.79 -14.52
C THR A 172 1.13 5.43 -14.46
N LYS A 173 2.08 5.06 -15.32
CA LYS A 173 3.41 5.72 -15.32
C LYS A 173 3.22 7.25 -15.46
N GLY A 174 3.75 8.01 -14.50
CA GLY A 174 3.57 9.47 -14.40
C GLY A 174 2.37 9.95 -13.57
N GLU A 175 1.42 9.07 -13.21
CA GLU A 175 0.25 9.40 -12.38
C GLU A 175 0.00 8.34 -11.30
N ILE A 176 0.11 8.70 -10.02
CA ILE A 176 -0.24 7.79 -8.92
C ILE A 176 -1.52 8.28 -8.26
N TYR A 177 -2.49 7.36 -8.14
CA TYR A 177 -3.80 7.62 -7.54
C TYR A 177 -3.72 7.40 -6.01
N SER A 178 -2.84 8.16 -5.36
CA SER A 178 -2.84 8.29 -3.90
C SER A 178 -3.94 9.30 -3.57
N ARG A 179 -5.07 8.80 -3.05
CA ARG A 179 -6.20 9.54 -2.43
C ARG A 179 -6.29 11.04 -2.81
N ALA A 180 -6.90 11.34 -3.95
CA ALA A 180 -7.42 12.64 -4.44
C ALA A 180 -6.80 13.94 -3.86
N PRO A 181 -6.23 14.86 -4.68
CA PRO A 181 -6.24 14.91 -6.16
C PRO A 181 -5.23 13.94 -6.80
N LYS A 182 -5.27 13.82 -8.14
CA LYS A 182 -4.24 13.08 -8.88
C LYS A 182 -2.86 13.66 -8.56
N LEU A 183 -1.99 12.85 -7.97
CA LEU A 183 -0.61 13.24 -7.72
C LEU A 183 0.26 12.73 -8.87
N GLN A 184 1.00 13.66 -9.49
CA GLN A 184 2.00 13.34 -10.49
C GLN A 184 3.37 13.25 -9.81
N PHE A 185 4.11 12.21 -10.18
CA PHE A 185 5.45 11.94 -9.64
C PHE A 185 6.41 11.83 -10.81
N GLU A 186 7.65 12.25 -10.60
CA GLU A 186 8.68 12.00 -11.59
C GLU A 186 8.89 10.50 -11.70
N ILE A 187 9.04 9.99 -12.92
CA ILE A 187 9.30 8.57 -13.13
C ILE A 187 10.56 8.15 -12.35
N SER A 188 11.55 9.05 -12.24
CA SER A 188 12.78 8.83 -11.48
C SER A 188 12.61 8.79 -9.95
N ASP A 189 11.49 9.32 -9.42
CA ASP A 189 11.18 9.21 -7.98
C ASP A 189 10.70 7.80 -7.65
N VAL A 190 10.03 7.14 -8.61
CA VAL A 190 9.47 5.79 -8.44
C VAL A 190 10.47 4.72 -8.90
N TYR A 191 11.04 4.88 -10.10
CA TYR A 191 11.79 3.85 -10.81
C TYR A 191 13.30 4.13 -10.90
N PRO A 192 14.14 3.07 -10.96
CA PRO A 192 13.78 1.68 -10.69
C PRO A 192 13.36 1.51 -9.22
N THR A 193 12.34 0.68 -8.98
CA THR A 193 11.98 0.33 -7.59
C THR A 193 13.10 -0.49 -6.97
N LYS A 194 13.36 -0.28 -5.69
CA LYS A 194 14.47 -0.90 -4.96
C LYS A 194 13.94 -1.92 -3.94
N PRO A 195 14.66 -3.02 -3.68
CA PRO A 195 14.34 -3.87 -2.53
C PRO A 195 14.51 -3.05 -1.25
N CYS A 196 13.60 -3.24 -0.30
CA CYS A 196 13.64 -2.61 1.02
C CYS A 196 13.03 -3.54 2.07
N TRP A 197 13.20 -3.21 3.35
CA TRP A 197 12.70 -3.99 4.48
C TRP A 197 11.69 -3.19 5.28
N LEU A 198 10.48 -3.73 5.44
CA LEU A 198 9.41 -3.15 6.25
C LEU A 198 9.02 -4.14 7.32
N ALA A 199 9.13 -3.75 8.59
CA ALA A 199 8.88 -4.62 9.74
C ALA A 199 9.66 -5.95 9.65
N GLY A 200 10.86 -5.92 9.09
CA GLY A 200 11.70 -7.11 8.86
C GLY A 200 11.21 -8.05 7.75
N ILE A 201 10.29 -7.61 6.88
CA ILE A 201 9.85 -8.32 5.68
C ILE A 201 10.40 -7.60 4.44
N ALA A 202 11.04 -8.34 3.54
CA ALA A 202 11.50 -7.81 2.27
C ALA A 202 10.31 -7.37 1.39
N THR A 203 10.40 -6.22 0.73
CA THR A 203 9.38 -5.68 -0.17
C THR A 203 10.04 -4.73 -1.17
N ARG A 204 9.23 -3.97 -1.92
CA ARG A 204 9.71 -2.98 -2.89
C ARG A 204 9.35 -1.56 -2.44
N CYS A 205 10.31 -0.67 -2.54
CA CYS A 205 10.17 0.76 -2.30
C CYS A 205 10.43 1.55 -3.59
N PRO A 206 9.87 2.77 -3.72
CA PRO A 206 10.25 3.68 -4.79
C PRO A 206 11.72 4.10 -4.68
N SER A 207 12.30 4.60 -5.77
CA SER A 207 13.71 5.02 -5.82
C SER A 207 14.04 6.18 -4.87
N LYS A 208 13.11 7.14 -4.72
CA LYS A 208 13.19 8.32 -3.84
C LYS A 208 11.96 8.43 -2.93
N PRO A 209 11.90 7.64 -1.84
CA PRO A 209 10.74 7.58 -0.97
C PRO A 209 10.40 8.91 -0.31
N GLU A 210 11.40 9.69 0.11
CA GLU A 210 11.22 11.01 0.72
C GLU A 210 10.51 11.98 -0.23
N SER A 211 11.00 12.11 -1.48
CA SER A 211 10.39 13.01 -2.47
C SER A 211 8.91 12.68 -2.73
N MET A 212 8.57 11.39 -2.76
CA MET A 212 7.17 10.97 -2.89
C MET A 212 6.34 11.34 -1.66
N LEU A 213 6.86 11.06 -0.45
CA LEU A 213 6.17 11.37 0.80
C LEU A 213 5.96 12.87 0.99
N GLU A 214 6.93 13.71 0.61
CA GLU A 214 6.81 15.16 0.65
C GLU A 214 5.73 15.68 -0.30
N LYS A 215 5.56 15.08 -1.49
CA LYS A 215 4.46 15.42 -2.41
C LYS A 215 3.10 15.01 -1.86
N VAL A 216 3.00 13.87 -1.17
CA VAL A 216 1.74 13.35 -0.61
C VAL A 216 1.32 14.09 0.67
N TYR A 217 2.25 14.25 1.61
CA TYR A 217 1.96 14.73 2.97
C TYR A 217 2.50 16.15 3.24
N GLY A 218 3.47 16.62 2.46
CA GLY A 218 4.25 17.81 2.76
C GLY A 218 5.42 17.51 3.70
N LYS A 219 6.54 18.21 3.51
CA LYS A 219 7.78 18.04 4.29
C LYS A 219 7.58 18.03 5.80
N LYS A 220 6.75 18.95 6.32
CA LYS A 220 6.42 19.02 7.76
C LYS A 220 5.74 17.76 8.27
N ALA A 221 4.79 17.20 7.52
CA ALA A 221 4.06 16.02 7.93
C ALA A 221 4.85 14.71 7.73
N VAL A 222 5.93 14.72 6.94
CA VAL A 222 6.89 13.62 6.89
C VAL A 222 7.74 13.60 8.16
N GLN A 223 8.19 14.76 8.61
CA GLN A 223 9.03 14.90 9.81
C GLN A 223 8.24 14.79 11.13
N ASN A 224 7.01 15.30 11.16
CA ASN A 224 6.17 15.33 12.37
C ASN A 224 5.04 14.31 12.26
N PRO A 225 4.92 13.35 13.19
CA PRO A 225 3.84 12.37 13.15
C PRO A 225 2.51 13.01 13.52
N SER A 226 1.43 12.51 12.91
CA SER A 226 0.06 12.95 13.22
C SER A 226 -0.40 12.48 14.60
N HIS A 227 0.27 11.48 15.18
CA HIS A 227 -0.01 10.98 16.51
C HIS A 227 1.30 10.79 17.29
N ILE A 228 1.26 11.13 18.57
CA ILE A 228 2.36 10.95 19.52
C ILE A 228 1.85 10.18 20.74
N CYS A 229 2.77 9.55 21.45
CA CYS A 229 2.49 8.82 22.66
C CYS A 229 2.40 9.78 23.85
N ILE A 230 1.25 9.77 24.53
CA ILE A 230 1.06 10.45 25.80
C ILE A 230 0.41 9.45 26.75
N LYS A 231 1.02 9.23 27.92
CA LYS A 231 0.52 8.31 28.97
C LYS A 231 0.14 6.92 28.42
N HIS A 232 1.03 6.32 27.61
CA HIS A 232 0.84 4.98 26.99
C HIS A 232 -0.31 4.90 25.96
N GLN A 233 -0.79 6.04 25.45
CA GLN A 233 -1.80 6.09 24.40
C GLN A 233 -1.35 6.98 23.24
N PHE A 234 -1.60 6.53 22.00
CA PHE A 234 -1.43 7.39 20.83
C PHE A 234 -2.57 8.41 20.77
N VAL A 235 -2.22 9.68 20.88
CA VAL A 235 -3.15 10.80 20.73
C VAL A 235 -2.76 11.63 19.52
N ALA A 236 -3.75 12.25 18.87
CA ALA A 236 -3.48 13.17 17.78
C ALA A 236 -2.55 14.29 18.29
N ALA A 237 -1.44 14.52 17.57
CA ALA A 237 -0.58 15.66 17.87
C ALA A 237 -1.40 16.92 17.63
N ARG A 238 -1.56 17.78 18.65
CA ARG A 238 -2.18 19.10 18.45
C ARG A 238 -1.30 19.88 17.49
N LEU A 239 -1.80 20.10 16.29
CA LEU A 239 -1.26 21.09 15.36
C LEU A 239 -1.71 22.47 15.88
N ASP A 240 -1.22 22.91 17.04
CA ASP A 240 -1.50 24.28 17.49
C ASP A 240 -0.92 25.26 16.45
N GLU A 241 -1.80 26.13 15.95
CA GLU A 241 -1.55 27.36 15.18
C GLU A 241 -1.13 27.32 13.69
N ARG A 242 -1.56 26.38 12.84
CA ARG A 242 -1.29 26.51 11.37
C ARG A 242 -2.41 26.01 10.43
N GLU A 243 -3.66 26.38 10.69
CA GLU A 243 -4.79 26.05 9.80
C GLU A 243 -4.89 26.92 8.52
N ASN A 244 -4.07 27.96 8.35
CA ASN A 244 -4.31 28.94 7.26
C ASN A 244 -3.58 28.72 5.92
N GLU A 245 -2.87 27.60 5.70
CA GLU A 245 -2.14 27.39 4.42
C GLU A 245 -2.29 25.99 3.81
N LEU A 246 -3.21 25.14 4.30
CA LEU A 246 -3.39 23.80 3.73
C LEU A 246 -4.49 23.77 2.66
N PRO A 247 -4.21 23.26 1.45
CA PRO A 247 -5.22 23.09 0.40
C PRO A 247 -6.43 22.29 0.88
N TRP A 248 -7.62 22.65 0.40
CA TRP A 248 -8.94 22.12 0.79
C TRP A 248 -9.05 20.57 0.84
N SER A 249 -8.21 19.84 0.09
CA SER A 249 -8.14 18.37 0.10
C SER A 249 -7.67 17.77 1.44
N ILE A 250 -6.76 18.47 2.15
CA ILE A 250 -6.20 18.03 3.43
C ILE A 250 -7.18 18.29 4.59
N GLN A 251 -7.96 19.37 4.51
CA GLN A 251 -9.01 19.67 5.49
C GLN A 251 -10.09 18.56 5.56
N ARG A 252 -10.27 17.80 4.46
CA ARG A 252 -11.24 16.70 4.38
C ARG A 252 -10.73 15.42 5.05
N VAL A 253 -9.42 15.15 5.00
CA VAL A 253 -8.79 14.02 5.72
C VAL A 253 -8.94 14.21 7.24
N ASN A 254 -8.69 15.43 7.73
CA ASN A 254 -8.88 15.77 9.15
C ASN A 254 -10.34 15.68 9.58
N ARG A 255 -11.30 16.13 8.74
CA ARG A 255 -12.74 15.97 9.04
C ARG A 255 -13.21 14.50 9.04
N PHE A 256 -12.64 13.64 8.21
CA PHE A 256 -12.99 12.21 8.20
C PHE A 256 -12.42 11.43 9.39
N ILE A 257 -11.22 11.80 9.84
CA ILE A 257 -10.60 11.22 11.04
C ILE A 257 -11.34 11.67 12.30
N LEU A 258 -11.70 12.96 12.40
CA LEU A 258 -12.43 13.50 13.57
C LEU A 258 -13.90 13.04 13.65
N LYS A 259 -14.60 12.87 12.52
CA LYS A 259 -16.01 12.41 12.54
C LYS A 259 -16.17 10.92 12.90
N ARG A 260 -15.16 10.08 12.71
CA ARG A 260 -15.25 8.64 13.00
C ARG A 260 -15.18 8.27 14.49
N PHE A 261 -14.80 9.20 15.36
CA PHE A 261 -14.69 8.97 16.80
C PHE A 261 -15.76 9.67 17.66
N LYS A 262 -16.65 10.47 17.05
CA LYS A 262 -17.76 11.13 17.78
C LYS A 262 -19.03 10.27 17.95
N THR A 263 -19.04 9.02 17.48
CA THR A 263 -20.15 8.09 17.75
C THR A 263 -19.66 6.91 18.57
N LYS A 264 -19.35 7.17 19.84
CA LYS A 264 -19.41 6.23 20.98
C LYS A 264 -19.05 6.98 22.28
N SER A 265 -19.96 7.85 22.71
CA SER A 265 -20.08 8.28 24.09
C SER A 265 -21.51 8.75 24.29
N LEU A 266 -22.22 8.02 25.16
CA LEU A 266 -23.66 8.00 25.45
C LEU A 266 -24.49 7.16 24.47
#